data_AF-A0A9X1NRK9-F1
#
_entry.id   AF-A0A9X1NRK9-F1
#
_cell.length_a   1.000
_cell.length_b   1.000
_cell.length_c   1.000
_cell.angle_alpha   90.00
_cell.angle_beta   90.00
_cell.angle_gamma   90.00
#
_symmetry.space_group_name_H-M   'P 1'
#
loop_
_entity.id
_entity.type
_entity.pdbx_description
1 polymer ?
#
loop_
_entity_poly.entity_id
_entity_poly.type
_entity_poly.pdbx_seq_one_letter_code
_entity_poly.pdbx_strand_id
1 'polypeptide(L)'
;MSRIRTAEQSSRRETAKARNATLTLVADSCAPADLKARSDHYRRHLADANRVIETLQIRVSGLERERDEIRSRAHYDLSLCVTRGEAERERLAAFRLARGKAAILAEDSDGVPNALSNAIDQIPDPKPKWINNDFV
;
A
#
# COMPACT_ATOMS: atom_id res chain seq x y z
N MET A 1 -22.39 25.86 0.07
CA MET A 1 -22.01 25.16 1.32
C MET A 1 -20.49 25.09 1.41
N SER A 2 -19.88 25.83 2.35
CA SER A 2 -18.42 25.83 2.56
C SER A 2 -18.02 24.58 3.34
N ARG A 3 -17.08 23.76 2.82
CA ARG A 3 -16.50 22.64 3.58
C ARG A 3 -15.72 23.22 4.76
N ILE A 4 -16.22 23.02 5.97
CA ILE A 4 -15.52 23.36 7.22
C ILE A 4 -14.23 22.54 7.25
N ARG A 5 -13.08 23.21 7.24
CA ARG A 5 -11.76 22.58 7.33
C ARG A 5 -11.52 22.13 8.76
N THR A 6 -10.80 21.02 8.93
CA THR A 6 -10.43 20.53 10.26
C THR A 6 -9.46 21.50 10.95
N ALA A 7 -9.50 21.57 12.28
CA ALA A 7 -8.63 22.42 13.08
C ALA A 7 -7.13 22.18 12.77
N GLU A 8 -6.77 20.92 12.51
CA GLU A 8 -5.42 20.53 12.11
C GLU A 8 -5.00 21.13 10.76
N GLN A 9 -5.87 21.11 9.75
CA GLN A 9 -5.60 21.74 8.45
C GLN A 9 -5.45 23.25 8.57
N SER A 10 -6.21 23.89 9.47
CA SER A 10 -6.07 25.32 9.76
C SER A 10 -4.72 25.62 10.42
N SER A 11 -4.32 24.85 11.44
CA SER A 11 -3.04 25.00 12.16
C SER A 11 -1.83 24.79 11.24
N ARG A 12 -1.85 23.77 10.37
CA ARG A 12 -0.78 23.56 9.37
C ARG A 12 -0.64 24.74 8.40
N ARG A 13 -1.75 25.38 8.04
CA ARG A 13 -1.73 26.57 7.17
C ARG A 13 -1.18 27.79 7.89
N GLU A 14 -1.57 28.01 9.14
CA GLU A 14 -1.07 29.13 9.94
C GLU A 14 0.42 29.02 10.22
N THR A 15 0.89 27.82 10.59
CA THR A 15 2.33 27.56 10.77
C THR A 15 3.12 27.75 9.47
N ALA A 16 2.59 27.33 8.32
CA ALA A 16 3.21 27.59 7.02
C ALA A 16 3.27 29.09 6.68
N LYS A 17 2.20 29.85 6.95
CA LYS A 17 2.18 31.30 6.77
C LYS A 17 3.19 32.01 7.67
N ALA A 18 3.26 31.62 8.94
CA ALA A 18 4.22 32.17 9.89
C ALA A 18 5.66 31.91 9.43
N ARG A 19 5.98 30.68 9.00
CA ARG A 19 7.29 30.34 8.43
C ARG A 19 7.63 31.20 7.22
N ASN A 20 6.69 31.35 6.28
CA ASN A 20 6.91 32.19 5.09
C ASN A 20 7.19 33.65 5.49
N ALA A 21 6.42 34.20 6.42
CA ALA A 21 6.63 35.57 6.91
C ALA A 21 8.02 35.73 7.56
N THR A 22 8.46 34.75 8.35
CA THR A 22 9.82 34.76 8.93
C THR A 22 10.90 34.71 7.85
N LEU A 23 10.75 33.84 6.84
CA LEU A 23 11.72 33.73 5.74
C LEU A 23 11.83 35.02 4.93
N THR A 24 10.71 35.68 4.64
CA THR A 24 10.70 36.97 3.96
C THR A 24 11.39 38.05 4.80
N LEU A 25 11.09 38.12 6.10
CA LEU A 25 11.71 39.09 7.00
C LEU A 25 13.23 38.90 7.10
N VAL A 26 13.70 37.65 7.12
CA VAL A 26 15.13 37.33 7.09
C VAL A 26 15.77 37.77 5.77
N ALA A 27 15.14 37.51 4.63
CA ALA A 27 15.63 37.96 3.33
C ALA A 27 15.73 39.50 3.27
N ASP A 28 14.70 40.19 3.75
CA ASP A 28 14.66 41.67 3.77
C ASP A 28 15.71 42.25 4.72
N SER A 29 16.01 41.58 5.84
CA SER A 29 17.05 42.00 6.78
C SER A 29 18.47 41.92 6.20
N CYS A 30 18.67 41.09 5.18
CA CYS A 30 19.94 40.92 4.47
C CYS A 30 20.02 41.76 3.18
N ALA A 31 18.96 42.51 2.85
CA ALA A 31 18.89 43.27 1.62
C ALA A 31 19.69 44.59 1.70
N PRO A 32 20.49 44.92 0.68
CA PRO A 32 21.22 46.20 0.63
C PRO A 32 20.31 47.44 0.77
N ALA A 33 20.84 48.52 1.33
CA ALA A 33 20.14 49.81 1.43
C ALA A 33 19.96 50.51 0.06
N ASP A 34 20.96 50.38 -0.82
CA ASP A 34 20.89 50.91 -2.19
C ASP A 34 19.81 50.18 -3.01
N LEU A 35 18.98 50.95 -3.71
CA LEU A 35 17.84 50.44 -4.49
C LEU A 35 18.28 49.52 -5.63
N LYS A 36 19.38 49.83 -6.31
CA LYS A 36 19.88 48.99 -7.42
C LYS A 36 20.44 47.68 -6.89
N ALA A 37 21.31 47.74 -5.89
CA ALA A 37 21.85 46.55 -5.23
C ALA A 37 20.76 45.66 -4.60
N ARG A 38 19.71 46.26 -4.04
CA ARG A 38 18.53 45.55 -3.52
C ARG A 38 17.76 44.81 -4.61
N SER A 39 17.57 45.45 -5.76
CA SER A 39 16.91 44.82 -6.90
C SER A 39 17.69 43.59 -7.39
N ASP A 40 19.02 43.70 -7.48
CA ASP A 40 19.87 42.58 -7.88
C ASP A 40 19.91 41.46 -6.84
N HIS A 41 19.87 41.79 -5.56
CA HIS A 41 19.78 40.82 -4.47
C HIS A 41 18.55 39.90 -4.62
N TYR A 42 17.35 40.47 -4.78
CA TYR A 42 16.14 39.65 -4.95
C TYR A 42 16.12 38.87 -6.26
N ARG A 43 16.67 39.42 -7.36
CA ARG A 43 16.80 38.68 -8.64
C ARG A 43 17.65 37.43 -8.48
N ARG A 44 18.76 37.52 -7.74
CA ARG A 44 19.62 36.35 -7.44
C ARG A 44 18.89 35.31 -6.60
N HIS A 45 18.22 35.74 -5.53
CA HIS A 45 17.42 34.83 -4.70
C HIS A 45 16.32 34.12 -5.49
N LEU A 46 15.63 34.83 -6.39
CA LEU A 46 14.63 34.23 -7.27
C LEU A 46 15.25 33.20 -8.21
N ALA A 47 16.41 33.50 -8.80
CA ALA A 47 17.11 32.57 -9.68
C ALA A 47 17.55 31.30 -8.92
N ASP A 48 18.08 31.45 -7.70
CA ASP A 48 18.49 30.32 -6.87
C ASP A 48 17.29 29.49 -6.42
N ALA A 49 16.19 30.13 -6.02
CA ALA A 49 14.94 29.44 -5.71
C ALA A 49 14.44 28.60 -6.89
N ASN A 50 14.46 29.15 -8.12
CA ASN A 50 14.05 28.42 -9.32
C ASN A 50 14.94 27.20 -9.59
N ARG A 51 16.27 27.30 -9.40
CA ARG A 51 17.18 26.14 -9.52
C ARG A 51 16.85 25.02 -8.52
N VAL A 52 16.56 25.41 -7.27
CA VAL A 52 16.17 24.45 -6.22
C VAL A 52 14.82 23.81 -6.57
N ILE A 53 13.86 24.59 -7.06
CA ILE A 53 12.56 24.08 -7.49
C ILE A 53 12.73 23.06 -8.62
N GLU A 54 13.52 23.35 -9.65
CA GLU A 54 13.80 22.42 -10.75
C GLU A 54 14.43 21.11 -10.23
N THR A 55 15.40 21.21 -9.33
CA THR A 55 16.05 20.04 -8.72
C THR A 55 15.05 19.17 -7.95
N LEU A 56 14.16 19.81 -7.18
CA LEU A 56 13.12 19.11 -6.43
C LEU A 56 12.07 18.48 -7.36
N GLN A 57 11.69 19.16 -8.45
CA GLN A 57 10.76 18.62 -9.44
C GLN A 57 11.31 17.36 -10.10
N ILE A 58 12.60 17.34 -10.47
CA ILE A 58 13.28 16.15 -10.99
C ILE A 58 13.29 15.02 -9.96
N ARG A 59 13.55 15.35 -8.68
CA ARG A 59 13.55 14.33 -7.62
C ARG A 59 12.15 13.74 -7.38
N VAL A 60 11.12 14.59 -7.38
CA VAL A 60 9.72 14.15 -7.22
C VAL A 60 9.32 13.24 -8.37
N SER A 61 9.60 13.62 -9.62
CA SER A 61 9.25 12.77 -10.78
C SER A 61 10.00 11.43 -10.76
N GLY A 62 11.26 11.42 -10.31
CA GLY A 62 12.02 10.20 -10.07
C GLY A 62 11.37 9.28 -9.02
N LEU A 63 10.96 9.85 -7.88
CA LEU A 63 10.29 9.08 -6.81
C LEU A 63 8.91 8.57 -7.23
N GLU A 64 8.14 9.35 -7.99
CA GLU A 64 6.85 8.92 -8.52
C GLU A 64 7.01 7.73 -9.47
N ARG A 65 8.03 7.77 -10.32
CA ARG A 65 8.37 6.65 -11.20
C ARG A 65 8.77 5.40 -10.42
N GLU A 66 9.65 5.54 -9.42
CA GLU A 66 10.10 4.42 -8.58
C GLU A 66 8.92 3.78 -7.83
N ARG A 67 8.01 4.60 -7.28
CA ARG A 67 6.76 4.13 -6.66
C ARG A 67 5.93 3.31 -7.64
N ASP A 68 5.76 3.80 -8.87
CA ASP A 68 4.93 3.13 -9.88
C ASP A 68 5.55 1.82 -10.37
N GLU A 69 6.88 1.77 -10.49
CA GLU A 69 7.63 0.55 -10.80
C GLU A 69 7.47 -0.50 -9.69
N ILE A 70 7.64 -0.11 -8.42
CA ILE A 70 7.45 -1.00 -7.26
C ILE A 70 6.02 -1.52 -7.21
N ARG A 71 5.03 -0.63 -7.41
CA ARG A 71 3.61 -1.00 -7.39
C ARG A 71 3.28 -1.99 -8.50
N SER A 72 3.77 -1.74 -9.71
CA SER A 72 3.58 -2.63 -10.86
C SER A 72 4.18 -4.01 -10.58
N ARG A 73 5.41 -4.07 -10.06
CA ARG A 73 6.07 -5.31 -9.67
C ARG A 73 5.30 -6.08 -8.61
N ALA A 74 4.84 -5.39 -7.56
CA ALA A 74 4.04 -6.02 -6.51
C ALA A 74 2.71 -6.60 -7.04
N HIS A 75 2.03 -5.89 -7.96
CA HIS A 75 0.84 -6.42 -8.61
C HIS A 75 1.14 -7.64 -9.48
N TYR A 76 2.25 -7.63 -10.21
CA TYR A 76 2.68 -8.77 -11.02
C TYR A 76 3.02 -9.98 -10.14
N ASP A 77 3.81 -9.79 -9.10
CA ASP A 77 4.18 -10.86 -8.16
C ASP A 77 2.93 -11.45 -7.48
N LEU A 78 1.95 -10.61 -7.14
CA LEU A 78 0.67 -11.07 -6.62
C LEU A 78 -0.13 -11.84 -7.67
N SER A 79 -0.11 -11.43 -8.94
CA SER A 79 -0.82 -12.12 -10.02
C SER A 79 -0.29 -13.51 -10.33
N LEU A 80 1.00 -13.76 -10.04
CA LEU A 80 1.62 -15.07 -10.20
C LEU A 80 1.37 -16.01 -9.02
N CYS A 81 0.96 -15.47 -7.86
CA CYS A 81 0.75 -16.23 -6.65
C CYS A 81 -0.73 -16.59 -6.47
N VAL A 82 -1.00 -17.83 -6.06
CA VAL A 82 -2.32 -18.20 -5.52
C VAL A 82 -2.47 -17.57 -4.15
N THR A 83 -3.60 -16.92 -3.88
CA THR A 83 -3.84 -16.33 -2.55
C THR A 83 -3.91 -17.42 -1.47
N ARG A 84 -3.57 -17.10 -0.23
CA ARG A 84 -3.66 -18.08 0.88
C ARG A 84 -5.07 -18.65 1.03
N GLY A 85 -6.09 -17.81 0.84
CA GLY A 85 -7.49 -18.24 0.86
C GLY A 85 -7.83 -19.22 -0.27
N GLU A 86 -7.39 -18.97 -1.50
CA GLU A 86 -7.56 -19.93 -2.61
C GLU A 86 -6.81 -21.23 -2.37
N ALA A 87 -5.56 -21.16 -1.93
CA ALA A 87 -4.76 -22.34 -1.62
C ALA A 87 -5.40 -23.18 -0.51
N GLU A 88 -5.99 -22.55 0.50
CA GLU A 88 -6.70 -23.23 1.58
C GLU A 88 -8.01 -23.86 1.10
N ARG A 89 -8.77 -23.18 0.22
CA ARG A 89 -9.98 -23.74 -0.41
C ARG A 89 -9.66 -25.00 -1.21
N GLU A 90 -8.65 -24.95 -2.06
CA GLU A 90 -8.25 -26.09 -2.89
C GLU A 90 -7.69 -27.25 -2.05
N ARG A 91 -6.95 -26.94 -0.98
CA ARG A 91 -6.49 -27.95 -0.02
C ARG A 91 -7.65 -28.69 0.64
N LEU A 92 -8.68 -27.97 1.10
CA LEU A 92 -9.87 -28.58 1.69
C LEU A 92 -10.68 -29.39 0.66
N ALA A 93 -10.82 -28.88 -0.57
CA ALA A 93 -11.48 -29.59 -1.66
C ALA A 93 -10.76 -30.90 -2.00
N ALA A 94 -9.43 -30.88 -2.11
CA ALA A 94 -8.61 -32.06 -2.36
C ALA A 94 -8.76 -33.10 -1.24
N PHE A 95 -8.78 -32.66 0.04
CA PHE A 95 -9.00 -33.56 1.17
C PHE A 95 -10.38 -34.23 1.10
N ARG A 96 -11.45 -33.46 0.85
CA ARG A 96 -12.81 -34.01 0.74
C ARG A 96 -12.96 -34.99 -0.42
N LEU A 97 -12.34 -34.67 -1.56
CA LEU A 97 -12.32 -35.57 -2.72
C LEU A 97 -11.57 -36.87 -2.41
N ALA A 98 -10.41 -36.78 -1.75
CA ALA A 98 -9.64 -37.94 -1.34
C ALA A 98 -10.40 -38.80 -0.32
N ARG A 99 -11.07 -38.18 0.66
CA ARG A 99 -11.92 -38.85 1.65
C ARG A 99 -13.05 -39.62 0.96
N GLY A 100 -13.81 -38.98 0.07
CA GLY A 100 -14.89 -39.64 -0.67
C GLY A 100 -14.40 -40.79 -1.55
N LYS A 101 -13.27 -40.62 -2.25
CA LYS A 101 -12.66 -41.71 -3.03
C LYS A 101 -12.20 -42.87 -2.15
N ALA A 102 -11.64 -42.58 -0.98
CA ALA A 102 -11.22 -43.61 -0.03
C ALA A 102 -12.42 -44.36 0.57
N ALA A 103 -13.53 -43.67 0.85
CA ALA A 103 -14.76 -44.30 1.30
C ALA A 103 -15.29 -45.27 0.25
N ILE A 104 -15.40 -44.82 -1.02
CA ILE A 104 -15.83 -45.68 -2.15
C ILE A 104 -14.91 -46.90 -2.32
N LEU A 105 -13.59 -46.72 -2.21
CA LEU A 105 -12.65 -47.84 -2.29
C LEU A 105 -12.75 -48.83 -1.13
N ALA A 106 -13.32 -48.41 0.00
CA ALA A 106 -13.53 -49.24 1.17
C ALA A 106 -14.91 -49.92 1.18
N GLU A 107 -15.79 -49.61 0.23
CA GLU A 107 -17.07 -50.30 0.05
C GLU A 107 -16.88 -51.76 -0.38
N ASP A 108 -17.89 -52.60 -0.14
CA ASP A 108 -17.87 -54.00 -0.59
C ASP A 108 -18.06 -54.11 -2.12
N SER A 109 -17.92 -55.31 -2.69
CA SER A 109 -17.91 -55.60 -4.15
C SER A 109 -19.08 -55.02 -4.96
N ASP A 110 -20.19 -54.67 -4.31
CA ASP A 110 -21.41 -54.13 -4.90
C ASP A 110 -21.64 -52.63 -4.60
N GLY A 111 -20.62 -51.92 -4.06
CA GLY A 111 -20.73 -50.51 -3.68
C GLY A 111 -21.57 -50.29 -2.42
N VAL A 112 -21.63 -51.28 -1.54
CA VAL A 112 -22.40 -51.20 -0.29
C VAL A 112 -21.52 -50.58 0.80
N PRO A 113 -21.96 -49.47 1.42
CA PRO A 113 -21.23 -48.88 2.54
C PRO A 113 -21.14 -49.85 3.72
N ASN A 114 -19.93 -49.98 4.28
CA ASN A 114 -19.65 -50.83 5.43
C ASN A 114 -19.13 -49.98 6.60
N ALA A 115 -18.76 -50.62 7.71
CA ALA A 115 -18.28 -49.92 8.89
C ALA A 115 -17.01 -49.09 8.61
N LEU A 116 -16.14 -49.55 7.71
CA LEU A 116 -14.89 -48.88 7.35
C LEU A 116 -15.14 -47.67 6.45
N SER A 117 -15.93 -47.81 5.38
CA SER A 117 -16.25 -46.69 4.49
C SER A 117 -17.00 -45.57 5.24
N ASN A 118 -17.92 -45.94 6.13
CA ASN A 118 -18.61 -44.98 7.01
C ASN A 118 -17.64 -44.26 7.96
N ALA A 119 -16.66 -44.98 8.53
CA ALA A 119 -15.67 -44.36 9.41
C ALA A 119 -14.77 -43.38 8.64
N ILE A 120 -14.43 -43.68 7.39
CA ILE A 120 -13.66 -42.78 6.52
C ILE A 120 -14.46 -41.51 6.20
N ASP A 121 -15.74 -41.63 5.87
CA ASP A 121 -16.58 -40.47 5.55
C ASP A 121 -16.78 -39.52 6.73
N GLN A 122 -16.73 -40.06 7.96
CA GLN A 122 -16.84 -39.29 9.20
C GLN A 122 -15.52 -38.61 9.63
N ILE A 123 -14.41 -38.79 8.91
CA ILE A 123 -13.15 -38.12 9.23
C ILE A 123 -13.36 -36.60 9.13
N PRO A 124 -13.10 -35.83 10.20
CA PRO A 124 -13.30 -34.39 10.19
C PRO A 124 -12.35 -33.68 9.24
N ASP A 125 -12.78 -32.54 8.72
CA ASP A 125 -11.94 -31.72 7.87
C ASP A 125 -10.68 -31.26 8.63
N PRO A 126 -9.52 -31.17 7.96
CA PRO A 126 -8.29 -30.78 8.60
C PRO A 126 -8.35 -29.31 9.02
N LYS A 127 -7.69 -28.97 10.13
CA LYS A 127 -7.60 -27.59 10.60
C LYS A 127 -6.98 -26.69 9.53
N PRO A 128 -7.37 -25.40 9.46
CA PRO A 128 -6.77 -24.45 8.55
C PRO A 128 -5.26 -24.34 8.76
N LYS A 129 -4.50 -24.39 7.66
CA LYS A 129 -3.04 -24.26 7.72
C LYS A 129 -2.62 -22.80 7.86
N TRP A 130 -3.36 -21.92 7.19
CA TRP A 130 -3.17 -20.48 7.26
C TRP A 130 -4.39 -19.86 7.93
N ILE A 131 -4.17 -19.08 8.99
CA ILE A 131 -5.22 -18.31 9.64
C ILE A 131 -5.50 -17.12 8.73
N ASN A 132 -6.67 -17.07 8.09
CA ASN A 132 -7.14 -15.88 7.40
C ASN A 132 -7.53 -14.86 8.47
N ASN A 133 -6.56 -14.06 8.91
CA ASN A 133 -6.82 -12.86 9.71
C ASN A 133 -7.08 -11.66 8.78
N ASP A 134 -7.74 -11.89 7.64
CA ASP A 134 -7.95 -10.90 6.57
C ASP A 134 -9.15 -9.98 6.86
N PHE A 135 -9.33 -9.60 8.14
CA PHE A 135 -10.24 -8.53 8.57
C PHE A 135 -9.51 -7.59 9.54
N VAL A 136 -8.61 -6.75 9.02
CA VAL A 136 -8.32 -5.38 9.51
C VAL A 136 -7.96 -4.51 8.32
#